data_AF-A0A1Y3EQZ5-F1
#
_entry.id   AF-A0A1Y3EQZ5-F1
#
_cell.length_a   1.000
_cell.length_b   1.000
_cell.length_c   1.000
_cell.angle_alpha   90.00
_cell.angle_beta   90.00
_cell.angle_gamma   90.00
#
_symmetry.space_group_name_H-M   'P 1'
#
loop_
_entity.id
_entity.type
_entity.pdbx_description
1 polymer ?
#
loop_
_entity_poly.entity_id
_entity_poly.type
_entity_poly.pdbx_seq_one_letter_code
_entity_poly.pdbx_strand_id
1 'polypeptide(L)'
;MFSSPAPVYSKLIAEIEVLVSTLQDSNQNERAKLKAMRSLSERFDTVSSVDSLNSVADVVYNTLLNVLHSSSPQFILSSDIQELRLLTLKLIHQVPSVGEKMKPFWTTAVSTLFRLIAVENEQNGVICARILRDILHDMRVPFTVE
;
A
#
# COMPACT_ATOMS: atom_id res chain seq x y z
N MET A 1 26.82 -16.37 -20.51
CA MET A 1 27.29 -15.59 -19.36
C MET A 1 26.11 -14.72 -18.93
N PHE A 2 25.20 -15.27 -18.13
CA PHE A 2 24.04 -14.51 -17.63
C PHE A 2 24.49 -13.79 -16.36
N SER A 3 24.52 -12.47 -16.38
CA SER A 3 24.75 -11.67 -15.17
C SER A 3 23.72 -12.08 -14.12
N SER A 4 24.20 -12.48 -12.93
CA SER A 4 23.32 -12.82 -11.81
C SER A 4 22.35 -11.66 -11.53
N PRO A 5 21.05 -11.90 -11.34
CA PRO A 5 20.07 -10.82 -11.14
C PRO A 5 20.14 -10.18 -9.75
N ALA A 6 20.95 -10.71 -8.82
CA ALA A 6 21.12 -10.22 -7.46
C ALA A 6 21.45 -8.71 -7.30
N PRO A 7 22.29 -8.07 -8.13
CA PRO A 7 22.62 -6.64 -7.99
C PRO A 7 21.47 -5.71 -8.43
N VAL A 8 20.55 -6.20 -9.26
CA VAL A 8 19.41 -5.40 -9.75
C VAL A 8 18.35 -5.30 -8.66
N TYR A 9 18.08 -6.40 -7.96
CA TYR A 9 17.12 -6.42 -6.85
C TYR A 9 17.59 -5.61 -5.64
N SER A 10 18.89 -5.66 -5.31
CA SER A 10 19.43 -4.86 -4.20
C SER A 10 19.32 -3.36 -4.47
N LYS A 11 19.57 -2.92 -5.70
CA LYS A 11 19.38 -1.53 -6.10
C LYS A 11 17.91 -1.11 -5.99
N LEU A 12 17.00 -1.97 -6.46
CA LEU A 12 15.56 -1.69 -6.43
C LEU A 12 15.00 -1.59 -5.01
N ILE A 13 15.46 -2.46 -4.10
CA ILE A 13 15.14 -2.39 -2.67
C ILE A 13 15.59 -1.05 -2.08
N ALA A 14 16.84 -0.64 -2.33
CA ALA A 14 17.35 0.63 -1.84
C ALA A 14 16.56 1.83 -2.37
N GLU A 15 16.12 1.79 -3.63
CA GLU A 15 15.24 2.82 -4.19
C GLU A 15 13.88 2.85 -3.48
N ILE A 16 13.29 1.70 -3.16
CA ILE A 16 12.03 1.62 -2.40
C ILE A 16 12.21 2.22 -0.99
N GLU A 17 13.32 1.92 -0.30
CA GLU A 17 13.59 2.45 1.04
C GLU A 17 13.70 3.98 1.07
N VAL A 18 14.32 4.58 0.05
CA VAL A 18 14.41 6.04 -0.11
C VAL A 18 13.02 6.65 -0.33
N LEU A 19 12.19 6.01 -1.16
CA LEU A 19 10.82 6.46 -1.41
C LEU A 19 9.96 6.36 -0.15
N VAL A 20 10.07 5.27 0.61
CA VAL A 20 9.40 5.11 1.90
C VAL A 20 9.84 6.20 2.88
N SER A 21 11.15 6.47 2.98
CA SER A 21 11.67 7.54 3.84
C SER A 21 11.07 8.91 3.47
N THR A 22 10.92 9.19 2.18
CA THR A 22 10.29 10.42 1.67
C THR A 22 8.81 10.51 2.07
N LEU A 23 8.09 9.40 2.04
CA LEU A 23 6.66 9.35 2.43
C LEU A 23 6.47 9.53 3.94
N GLN A 24 7.41 9.01 4.74
CA GLN A 24 7.39 9.09 6.21
C GLN A 24 7.84 10.47 6.74
N ASP A 25 8.65 11.21 5.99
CA ASP A 25 9.14 12.52 6.40
C ASP A 25 8.00 13.56 6.48
N SER A 26 7.79 14.12 7.68
CA SER A 26 6.77 15.13 7.95
C SER A 26 7.10 16.50 7.33
N ASN A 27 8.36 16.74 6.95
CA ASN A 27 8.79 17.99 6.32
C ASN A 27 8.54 18.01 4.80
N GLN A 28 8.21 16.86 4.20
CA GLN A 28 7.88 16.80 2.78
C GLN A 28 6.45 17.29 2.55
N ASN A 29 6.29 18.18 1.56
CA ASN A 29 4.98 18.59 1.11
C ASN A 29 4.26 17.47 0.34
N GLU A 30 2.95 17.64 0.15
CA GLU A 30 2.05 16.66 -0.44
C GLU A 30 2.44 16.32 -1.89
N ARG A 31 2.94 17.32 -2.64
CA ARG A 31 3.39 17.13 -4.02
C ARG A 31 4.64 16.25 -4.10
N ALA A 32 5.58 16.43 -3.18
CA ALA A 32 6.77 15.58 -3.07
C ALA A 32 6.38 14.14 -2.68
N LYS A 33 5.46 13.99 -1.71
CA LYS A 33 4.92 12.68 -1.32
C LYS A 33 4.18 11.99 -2.47
N LEU A 34 3.37 12.72 -3.24
CA LEU A 34 2.69 12.18 -4.42
C LEU A 34 3.69 11.70 -5.49
N LYS A 35 4.75 12.47 -5.75
CA LYS A 35 5.81 12.04 -6.67
C LYS A 35 6.51 10.76 -6.19
N ALA A 36 6.77 10.66 -4.88
CA ALA A 36 7.34 9.45 -4.29
C ALA A 36 6.38 8.25 -4.40
N MET A 37 5.08 8.44 -4.14
CA MET A 37 4.06 7.40 -4.26
C MET A 37 3.91 6.87 -5.69
N ARG A 38 3.91 7.75 -6.70
CA ARG A 38 3.89 7.34 -8.12
C ARG A 38 5.12 6.50 -8.46
N SER A 39 6.31 6.99 -8.08
CA SER A 39 7.58 6.27 -8.26
C SER A 39 7.60 4.91 -7.56
N LEU A 40 6.98 4.81 -6.38
CA LEU A 40 6.85 3.58 -5.61
C LEU A 40 5.92 2.59 -6.32
N SER A 41 4.77 3.07 -6.83
CA SER A 41 3.79 2.25 -7.54
C SER A 41 4.39 1.63 -8.82
N GLU A 42 5.11 2.42 -9.63
CA GLU A 42 5.80 1.95 -10.84
C GLU A 42 6.82 0.84 -10.54
N ARG A 43 7.57 1.00 -9.44
CA ARG A 43 8.54 0.00 -9.00
C ARG A 43 7.86 -1.26 -8.51
N PHE A 44 6.74 -1.12 -7.80
CA PHE A 44 5.98 -2.25 -7.29
C PHE A 44 5.50 -3.18 -8.41
N ASP A 45 5.00 -2.60 -9.52
CA ASP A 45 4.59 -3.36 -10.71
C ASP A 45 5.77 -4.14 -11.33
N THR A 46 7.00 -3.63 -11.19
CA THR A 46 8.23 -4.25 -11.74
C THR A 46 8.74 -5.42 -10.89
N VAL A 47 8.38 -5.48 -9.59
CA VAL A 47 8.84 -6.54 -8.64
C VAL A 47 7.85 -7.71 -8.57
N SER A 48 7.32 -8.17 -9.71
CA SER A 48 6.39 -9.31 -9.73
C SER A 48 7.05 -10.66 -9.34
N SER A 49 8.37 -10.70 -9.07
CA SER A 49 9.11 -11.90 -8.61
C SER A 49 9.32 -11.91 -7.08
N VAL A 50 8.20 -12.01 -6.38
CA VAL A 50 7.88 -12.53 -5.02
C VAL A 50 8.90 -12.49 -3.86
N ASP A 51 10.17 -12.88 -4.01
CA ASP A 51 11.02 -13.15 -2.82
C ASP A 51 11.71 -11.92 -2.25
N SER A 52 12.19 -11.00 -3.09
CA SER A 52 12.89 -9.79 -2.63
C SER A 52 11.94 -8.71 -2.11
N LEU A 53 10.69 -8.68 -2.58
CA LEU A 53 9.67 -7.73 -2.11
C LEU A 53 9.26 -8.00 -0.66
N ASN A 54 9.31 -9.26 -0.26
CA ASN A 54 8.98 -9.69 1.09
C ASN A 54 9.85 -9.03 2.18
N SER A 55 11.08 -8.60 1.86
CA SER A 55 11.95 -7.96 2.84
C SER A 55 11.54 -6.53 3.18
N VAL A 56 10.80 -5.86 2.30
CA VAL A 56 10.36 -4.46 2.48
C VAL A 56 8.84 -4.32 2.63
N ALA A 57 8.08 -5.40 2.44
CA ALA A 57 6.62 -5.39 2.46
C ALA A 57 6.04 -4.77 3.75
N ASP A 58 6.57 -5.15 4.92
CA ASP A 58 6.10 -4.65 6.21
C ASP A 58 6.30 -3.13 6.35
N VAL A 59 7.48 -2.65 5.96
CA VAL A 59 7.83 -1.22 6.03
C VAL A 59 7.01 -0.41 5.03
N VAL A 60 6.80 -0.94 3.82
CA VAL A 60 5.93 -0.32 2.82
C VAL A 60 4.50 -0.26 3.33
N TYR A 61 3.93 -1.37 3.83
CA TYR A 61 2.54 -1.43 4.27
C TYR A 61 2.25 -0.47 5.43
N ASN A 62 3.13 -0.44 6.44
CA ASN A 62 3.02 0.51 7.55
C ASN A 62 3.07 1.97 7.06
N THR A 63 3.94 2.25 6.08
CA THR A 63 4.03 3.59 5.48
C THR A 63 2.75 3.97 4.76
N LEU A 64 2.14 3.06 4.01
CA LEU A 64 0.87 3.30 3.32
C LEU A 64 -0.27 3.59 4.30
N LEU A 65 -0.38 2.81 5.37
CA LEU A 65 -1.36 3.09 6.43
C LEU A 65 -1.13 4.47 7.07
N ASN A 66 0.13 4.81 7.37
CA ASN A 66 0.49 6.10 7.94
C ASN A 66 0.14 7.26 7.00
N VAL A 67 0.30 7.11 5.69
CA VAL A 67 -0.14 8.13 4.71
C VAL A 67 -1.66 8.35 4.80
N LEU A 68 -2.45 7.28 4.95
CA LEU A 68 -3.91 7.38 5.09
C LEU A 68 -4.37 7.98 6.43
N HIS A 69 -3.58 7.81 7.51
CA HIS A 69 -3.86 8.38 8.83
C HIS A 69 -3.40 9.83 8.97
N SER A 70 -2.26 10.20 8.36
CA SER A 70 -1.66 11.53 8.48
C SER A 70 -2.21 12.57 7.49
N SER A 71 -2.83 12.12 6.40
CA SER A 71 -3.52 13.01 5.45
C SER A 71 -5.03 13.00 5.66
N SER A 72 -5.69 14.09 5.23
CA SER A 72 -7.15 14.22 5.32
C SER A 72 -7.81 13.91 3.96
N PRO A 73 -9.00 13.27 3.94
CA PRO A 73 -9.77 13.08 2.71
C PRO A 73 -10.01 14.40 1.97
N GLN A 74 -9.99 14.33 0.64
CA GLN A 74 -10.26 15.47 -0.24
C GLN A 74 -11.25 15.04 -1.32
N PHE A 75 -12.12 15.97 -1.70
CA PHE A 75 -13.22 15.76 -2.66
C PHE A 75 -12.98 16.51 -3.98
N ILE A 76 -11.79 17.10 -4.15
CA ILE A 76 -11.37 17.81 -5.34
C ILE A 76 -10.45 16.89 -6.15
N LEU A 77 -10.85 16.55 -7.38
CA LEU A 77 -10.14 15.60 -8.24
C LEU A 77 -8.71 16.04 -8.58
N SER A 78 -8.44 17.34 -8.68
CA SER A 78 -7.11 17.87 -8.97
C SER A 78 -6.23 18.05 -7.72
N SER A 79 -6.67 17.57 -6.55
CA SER A 79 -5.90 17.67 -5.31
C SER A 79 -4.80 16.62 -5.27
N ASP A 80 -3.57 17.06 -5.03
CA ASP A 80 -2.43 16.17 -4.82
C ASP A 80 -2.68 15.17 -3.68
N ILE A 81 -3.41 15.60 -2.63
CA ILE A 81 -3.78 14.74 -1.50
C ILE A 81 -4.81 13.69 -1.94
N GLN A 82 -5.80 14.06 -2.74
CA GLN A 82 -6.79 13.10 -3.24
C GLN A 82 -6.09 12.00 -4.04
N GLU A 83 -5.20 12.38 -4.95
CA GLU A 83 -4.48 11.43 -5.79
C GLU A 83 -3.50 10.58 -4.98
N LEU A 84 -2.81 11.17 -4.00
CA LEU A 84 -1.91 10.46 -3.08
C LEU A 84 -2.68 9.37 -2.34
N ARG A 85 -3.87 9.68 -1.80
CA ARG A 85 -4.71 8.72 -1.09
C ARG A 85 -5.25 7.63 -2.01
N LEU A 86 -5.66 7.98 -3.22
CA LEU A 86 -6.11 7.02 -4.24
C LEU A 86 -5.01 6.03 -4.60
N LEU A 87 -3.79 6.51 -4.87
CA LEU A 87 -2.64 5.65 -5.17
C LEU A 87 -2.26 4.78 -3.97
N THR A 88 -2.30 5.34 -2.76
CA THR A 88 -2.03 4.60 -1.53
C THR A 88 -2.99 3.42 -1.36
N LEU A 89 -4.29 3.62 -1.58
CA LEU A 89 -5.29 2.55 -1.50
C LEU A 89 -5.08 1.48 -2.57
N LYS A 90 -4.79 1.88 -3.82
CA LYS A 90 -4.47 0.93 -4.89
C LYS A 90 -3.25 0.09 -4.56
N LEU A 91 -2.20 0.72 -4.02
CA LEU A 91 -0.97 0.02 -3.67
C LEU A 91 -1.19 -0.92 -2.47
N ILE A 92 -1.97 -0.53 -1.47
CA ILE A 92 -2.40 -1.45 -0.38
C ILE A 92 -3.11 -2.68 -0.94
N HIS A 93 -3.93 -2.51 -1.99
CA HIS A 93 -4.61 -3.63 -2.64
C HIS A 93 -3.65 -4.55 -3.41
N GLN A 94 -2.60 -3.97 -4.03
CA GLN A 94 -1.60 -4.68 -4.83
C GLN A 94 -0.46 -5.33 -4.02
N VAL A 95 -0.11 -4.78 -2.84
CA VAL A 95 0.89 -5.38 -1.94
C VAL A 95 0.50 -6.85 -1.72
N PRO A 96 1.42 -7.81 -2.00
CA PRO A 96 1.13 -9.21 -2.26
C PRO A 96 -0.13 -9.63 -1.55
N SER A 97 -1.22 -9.54 -2.29
CA SER A 97 -2.54 -9.74 -1.73
C SER A 97 -2.50 -11.18 -1.23
N VAL A 98 -2.78 -11.35 0.06
CA VAL A 98 -3.15 -12.65 0.63
C VAL A 98 -1.98 -13.62 0.82
N GLY A 99 -1.37 -13.55 1.99
CA GLY A 99 -0.49 -14.59 2.53
C GLY A 99 -0.39 -14.46 4.04
N GLU A 100 0.10 -15.50 4.74
CA GLU A 100 0.19 -15.49 6.20
C GLU A 100 0.91 -14.26 6.78
N LYS A 101 1.84 -13.68 6.02
CA LYS A 101 2.61 -12.49 6.40
C LYS A 101 1.77 -11.23 6.57
N MET A 102 0.60 -11.14 5.95
CA MET A 102 -0.28 -9.98 6.07
C MET A 102 -1.26 -10.09 7.24
N LYS A 103 -1.43 -11.28 7.82
CA LYS A 103 -2.31 -11.53 8.98
C LYS A 103 -2.08 -10.56 10.15
N PRO A 104 -0.83 -10.18 10.51
CA PRO A 104 -0.58 -9.23 11.59
C PRO A 104 -1.19 -7.84 11.34
N PHE A 105 -1.41 -7.46 10.08
CA PHE A 105 -1.93 -6.14 9.72
C PHE A 105 -3.44 -6.09 9.53
N TRP A 106 -4.11 -7.25 9.42
CA TRP A 106 -5.53 -7.32 9.06
C TRP A 106 -6.45 -6.53 9.99
N THR A 107 -6.28 -6.65 11.31
CA THR A 107 -7.12 -5.93 12.28
C THR A 107 -7.01 -4.42 12.10
N THR A 108 -5.78 -3.91 11.95
CA THR A 108 -5.51 -2.47 11.74
C THR A 108 -6.04 -2.00 10.38
N ALA A 109 -5.87 -2.81 9.34
CA ALA A 109 -6.35 -2.52 8.01
C ALA A 109 -7.89 -2.45 7.98
N VAL A 110 -8.58 -3.45 8.53
CA VAL A 110 -10.05 -3.49 8.63
C VAL A 110 -10.59 -2.27 9.36
N SER A 111 -10.04 -1.96 10.54
CA SER A 111 -10.45 -0.78 11.31
C SER A 111 -10.25 0.53 10.52
N THR A 112 -9.10 0.64 9.84
CA THR A 112 -8.80 1.80 8.99
C THR A 112 -9.78 1.91 7.82
N LEU A 113 -10.03 0.82 7.09
CA LEU A 113 -10.91 0.79 5.92
C LEU A 113 -12.36 1.12 6.29
N PHE A 114 -12.88 0.58 7.41
CA PHE A 114 -14.22 0.93 7.90
C PHE A 114 -14.38 2.43 8.15
N ARG A 115 -13.39 3.04 8.83
CA ARG A 115 -13.39 4.48 9.06
C ARG A 115 -13.33 5.25 7.74
N LEU A 116 -12.48 4.83 6.82
CA LEU A 116 -12.28 5.51 5.54
C LEU A 116 -13.52 5.47 4.65
N ILE A 117 -14.25 4.36 4.59
CA ILE A 117 -15.51 4.26 3.82
C ILE A 117 -16.50 5.36 4.20
N ALA A 118 -16.52 5.81 5.46
CA ALA A 118 -17.44 6.84 5.93
C ALA A 118 -17.01 8.28 5.60
N VAL A 119 -15.73 8.54 5.33
CA VAL A 119 -15.17 9.89 5.22
C VAL A 119 -14.48 10.19 3.89
N GLU A 120 -14.17 9.16 3.11
CA GLU A 120 -13.57 9.28 1.78
C GLU A 120 -14.58 9.73 0.73
N ASN A 121 -14.07 10.26 -0.38
CA ASN A 121 -14.86 10.43 -1.58
C ASN A 121 -15.27 9.06 -2.17
N GLU A 122 -16.26 9.07 -3.08
CA GLU A 122 -16.81 7.84 -3.70
C GLU A 122 -15.72 6.94 -4.29
N GLN A 123 -14.77 7.51 -5.04
CA GLN A 123 -13.71 6.77 -5.72
C GLN A 123 -12.83 5.98 -4.72
N ASN A 124 -12.40 6.64 -3.64
CA ASN A 124 -11.59 6.02 -2.60
C ASN A 124 -12.43 5.06 -1.75
N GLY A 125 -13.68 5.39 -1.43
CA GLY A 125 -14.60 4.55 -0.67
C GLY A 125 -14.88 3.21 -1.34
N VAL A 126 -15.06 3.20 -2.67
CA VAL A 126 -15.26 1.97 -3.44
C VAL A 126 -14.02 1.06 -3.38
N ILE A 127 -12.81 1.62 -3.45
CA ILE A 127 -11.59 0.83 -3.30
C ILE A 127 -11.45 0.30 -1.87
N CYS A 128 -11.76 1.12 -0.86
CA CYS A 128 -11.75 0.67 0.53
C CYS A 128 -12.69 -0.53 0.75
N ALA A 129 -13.90 -0.48 0.19
CA ALA A 129 -14.86 -1.57 0.29
C ALA A 129 -14.38 -2.86 -0.40
N ARG A 130 -13.67 -2.75 -1.53
CA ARG A 130 -13.08 -3.91 -2.22
C ARG A 130 -11.98 -4.55 -1.39
N ILE A 131 -11.04 -3.75 -0.87
CA ILE A 131 -9.96 -4.27 0.00
C ILE A 131 -10.55 -4.93 1.24
N LEU A 132 -11.54 -4.29 1.88
CA LEU A 132 -12.19 -4.81 3.07
C LEU A 132 -12.86 -6.17 2.79
N ARG A 133 -13.60 -6.29 1.69
CA ARG A 133 -14.20 -7.55 1.27
C ARG A 133 -13.15 -8.65 1.08
N ASP A 134 -12.04 -8.33 0.43
CA ASP A 134 -10.97 -9.30 0.14
C ASP A 134 -10.32 -9.79 1.44
N ILE A 135 -9.97 -8.88 2.37
CA ILE A 135 -9.44 -9.25 3.69
C ILE A 135 -10.44 -10.12 4.48
N LEU A 136 -11.73 -9.74 4.50
CA LEU A 136 -12.77 -10.50 5.20
C LEU A 136 -12.98 -11.88 4.59
N HIS A 137 -12.82 -12.01 3.28
CA HIS A 137 -12.86 -13.30 2.60
C HIS A 137 -11.73 -14.21 3.10
N ASP A 138 -10.50 -13.69 3.21
CA ASP A 138 -9.33 -14.45 3.63
C ASP A 138 -9.30 -14.78 5.13
N MET A 139 -9.96 -13.97 5.95
CA MET A 139 -10.14 -14.22 7.38
C MET A 139 -11.11 -15.38 7.67
N ARG A 140 -11.92 -15.81 6.70
CA ARG A 140 -12.88 -16.91 6.92
C ARG A 140 -12.13 -18.22 7.10
N VAL A 141 -12.37 -18.88 8.23
CA VAL A 141 -11.97 -20.28 8.44
C VAL A 141 -12.77 -21.16 7.45
N PRO A 142 -12.13 -22.14 6.77
CA PRO A 142 -12.85 -23.08 5.93
C PRO A 142 -13.97 -23.74 6.72
N PHE A 143 -15.17 -23.79 6.14
CA PHE A 143 -16.27 -24.52 6.73
C PHE A 143 -15.94 -26.03 6.72
N THR A 144 -15.60 -26.58 7.87
CA THR A 144 -15.50 -28.02 8.08
C THR A 144 -16.85 -28.54 8.59
N VAL A 145 -17.47 -29.41 7.80
CA VAL A 145 -18.60 -30.24 8.26
C VAL A 145 -18.00 -31.31 9.16
N GLU A 146 -18.40 -31.37 10.43
CA GLU A 146 -18.10 -32.51 11.32
C GLU A 146 -18.90 -33.76 10.92
#